data_AF-A0A537M2N0-F1
#
_entry.id   AF-A0A537M2N0-F1
#
_cell.length_a   1.000
_cell.length_b   1.000
_cell.length_c   1.000
_cell.angle_alpha   90.00
_cell.angle_beta   90.00
_cell.angle_gamma   90.00
#
_symmetry.space_group_name_H-M   'P 1'
#
loop_
_entity.id
_entity.type
_entity.pdbx_description
1 polymer ?
#
loop_
_entity_poly.entity_id
_entity_poly.type
_entity_poly.pdbx_seq_one_letter_code
_entity_poly.pdbx_strand_id
1 'polypeptide(L)' 'MLKDKVAIITGSTSGIGLGIARELARLGANLVLNGFGDASEI' A
#
# COMPACT_ATOMS: atom_id res chain seq x y z
N MET A 1 -0.64 -12.45 -9.37
CA MET A 1 -0.39 -11.68 -10.62
C MET A 1 0.67 -10.61 -10.46
N LEU A 2 0.93 -10.09 -9.24
CA LEU A 2 1.87 -8.99 -9.00
C LEU A 2 3.13 -9.39 -8.24
N LYS A 3 3.42 -10.69 -8.14
CA LYS A 3 4.63 -11.21 -7.51
C LYS A 3 5.88 -10.55 -8.13
N ASP A 4 6.79 -10.13 -7.27
CA ASP A 4 8.04 -9.43 -7.61
C ASP A 4 7.87 -8.05 -8.26
N LYS A 5 6.65 -7.51 -8.29
CA LYS A 5 6.40 -6.10 -8.66
C LYS A 5 6.42 -5.23 -7.42
N VAL A 6 6.93 -4.01 -7.57
CA VAL A 6 6.91 -2.99 -6.52
C VAL A 6 5.83 -1.97 -6.85
N ALA A 7 4.96 -1.67 -5.88
CA ALA A 7 3.99 -0.59 -5.99
C ALA A 7 4.29 0.50 -4.94
N ILE A 8 4.42 1.73 -5.41
CA ILE A 8 4.63 2.92 -4.56
C ILE A 8 3.28 3.62 -4.42
N ILE A 9 2.82 3.78 -3.18
CA ILE A 9 1.48 4.28 -2.88
C ILE A 9 1.59 5.49 -1.96
N THR A 10 1.19 6.66 -2.48
CA THR A 10 1.07 7.89 -1.72
C THR A 10 -0.36 8.05 -1.20
N GLY A 11 -0.53 8.67 -0.02
CA GLY A 11 -1.85 8.75 0.62
C GLY A 11 -2.37 7.38 1.09
N SER A 12 -1.47 6.53 1.57
CA SER A 12 -1.74 5.11 1.88
C SER A 12 -2.36 4.84 3.25
N THR A 13 -2.42 5.84 4.14
CA THR A 13 -2.88 5.67 5.54
C THR A 13 -4.38 5.37 5.65
N SER A 14 -5.22 5.86 4.73
CA SER A 14 -6.68 5.69 4.84
C SER A 14 -7.39 5.71 3.48
N GLY A 15 -8.72 5.49 3.51
CA GLY A 15 -9.59 5.63 2.35
C GLY A 15 -9.17 4.77 1.16
N ILE A 16 -9.17 5.38 -0.02
CA ILE A 16 -8.89 4.70 -1.29
C ILE A 16 -7.46 4.16 -1.34
N GLY A 17 -6.47 4.93 -0.87
CA GLY A 17 -5.07 4.52 -0.88
C GLY A 17 -4.82 3.27 -0.04
N LEU A 18 -5.44 3.19 1.15
CA LEU A 18 -5.39 2.00 2.00
C LEU A 18 -6.07 0.78 1.33
N GLY A 19 -7.22 0.99 0.70
CA GLY A 19 -7.91 -0.08 -0.04
C GLY A 19 -7.08 -0.64 -1.19
N ILE A 20 -6.43 0.25 -1.95
CA ILE A 20 -5.52 -0.13 -3.04
C ILE A 20 -4.31 -0.89 -2.49
N ALA A 21 -3.68 -0.40 -1.41
CA ALA A 21 -2.54 -1.08 -0.80
C ALA A 21 -2.88 -2.51 -0.37
N ARG A 22 -4.04 -2.71 0.27
CA ARG A 22 -4.52 -4.04 0.70
C ARG A 22 -4.71 -4.99 -0.48
N GLU A 23 -5.33 -4.52 -1.57
CA GLU A 23 -5.57 -5.38 -2.72
C GLU A 23 -4.27 -5.71 -3.48
N LEU A 24 -3.37 -4.73 -3.63
CA LEU A 24 -2.06 -4.97 -4.26
C LEU A 24 -1.20 -5.93 -3.44
N ALA A 25 -1.23 -5.84 -2.10
CA ALA A 25 -0.61 -6.83 -1.23
C ALA A 25 -1.21 -8.23 -1.45
N ARG A 26 -2.55 -8.34 -1.47
CA ARG A 26 -3.26 -9.62 -1.72
C ARG A 26 -2.87 -10.25 -3.06
N LEU A 27 -2.60 -9.44 -4.08
CA LEU A 27 -2.16 -9.89 -5.41
C LEU A 27 -0.66 -10.24 -5.50
N GLY A 28 0.10 -10.00 -4.43
CA GLY A 28 1.49 -10.39 -4.23
C GLY A 28 2.54 -9.32 -4.50
N ALA A 29 2.18 -8.04 -4.56
CA ALA A 29 3.13 -6.95 -4.77
C ALA A 29 3.96 -6.64 -3.51
N ASN A 30 5.20 -6.23 -3.70
CA ASN A 30 6.00 -5.55 -2.68
C ASN A 30 5.56 -4.09 -2.62
N LEU A 31 5.32 -3.54 -1.43
CA LEU A 31 4.73 -2.21 -1.29
C LEU A 31 5.70 -1.21 -0.66
N VAL A 32 5.67 0.01 -1.16
CA VAL A 32 6.23 1.19 -0.49
C VAL A 32 5.07 2.12 -0.18
N LEU A 33 4.83 2.35 1.12
CA LEU A 33 3.71 3.13 1.61
C LEU A 33 4.22 4.49 2.11
N ASN A 34 3.67 5.58 1.55
CA ASN A 34 3.96 6.94 2.00
C ASN A 34 2.65 7.66 2.35
N GLY A 35 2.55 8.14 3.59
CA GLY A 35 1.40 8.87 4.11
C GLY A 35 1.80 9.76 5.29
N PHE A 36 0.94 10.70 5.66
CA PHE A 36 1.17 11.62 6.79
C PHE A 36 0.64 11.08 8.14
N GLY A 37 0.27 9.79 8.19
CA GLY A 37 -0.19 9.12 9.42
C GLY A 37 0.96 8.66 10.31
N ASP A 38 0.63 8.27 11.54
CA ASP A 38 1.61 7.66 12.43
C ASP A 38 2.06 6.32 11.84
N ALA A 39 3.33 5.95 12.04
CA ALA A 39 3.85 4.67 11.55
C ALA A 39 3.11 3.47 12.17
N SER A 40 2.49 3.65 13.35
CA SER A 40 1.63 2.64 13.98
C SER A 40 0.27 2.44 13.30
N GLU A 41 -0.14 3.34 12.39
CA GLU A 41 -1.40 3.29 11.66
C GLU A 41 -1.27 2.64 10.26
N ILE A 42 -0.05 2.25 9.84
CA ILE A 42 0.29 1.82 8.48
C ILE A 42 0.87 0.40 8.45
#